data_AF-A0A3N9N5J0-F1
#
_entry.id   AF-A0A3N9N5J0-F1
#
_cell.length_a   1.000
_cell.length_b   1.000
_cell.length_c   1.000
_cell.angle_alpha   90.00
_cell.angle_beta   90.00
_cell.angle_gamma   90.00
#
_symmetry.space_group_name_H-M   'P 1'
#
loop_
_entity.id
_entity.type
_entity.pdbx_description
1 polymer ?
#
loop_
_entity_poly.entity_id
_entity_poly.type
_entity_poly.pdbx_seq_one_letter_code
_entity_poly.pdbx_strand_id
1 'polypeptide(L)' 'ENAVGDILLRFFTENGELVSTGLEKRVISMSLDQLSKVSRAVGVAGGERKFSAILGALSGHWINILITDHFTAERLVQA' A
#
# COMPACT_ATOMS: atom_id res chain seq x y z
N GLU A 1 -10.36 -7.16 9.98
CA GLU A 1 -9.29 -8.16 10.16
C GLU A 1 -8.86 -8.64 8.77
N ASN A 2 -7.60 -9.01 8.55
CA ASN A 2 -6.92 -9.18 7.24
C ASN A 2 -6.22 -7.93 6.66
N ALA A 3 -5.83 -6.97 7.50
CA ALA A 3 -4.93 -5.92 7.05
C ALA A 3 -3.53 -6.50 6.80
N VAL A 4 -2.95 -6.21 5.64
CA VAL A 4 -1.59 -6.67 5.26
C VAL A 4 -0.56 -5.55 5.33
N GLY A 5 -1.01 -4.29 5.33
CA GLY A 5 -0.17 -3.10 5.44
C GLY A 5 -1.01 -1.85 5.63
N ASP A 6 -0.33 -0.70 5.70
CA ASP A 6 -0.95 0.62 5.76
C ASP A 6 -0.18 1.64 4.92
N ILE A 7 -0.90 2.67 4.48
CA ILE A 7 -0.33 3.91 3.94
C ILE A 7 -0.95 5.07 4.70
N LEU A 8 -0.12 5.95 5.25
CA LEU A 8 -0.56 7.10 6.04
C LEU A 8 -1.49 6.70 7.20
N LEU A 9 -1.25 5.54 7.82
CA LEU A 9 -2.08 4.95 8.87
C LEU A 9 -3.47 4.45 8.43
N ARG A 10 -3.69 4.26 7.12
CA ARG A 10 -4.92 3.68 6.58
C ARG A 10 -4.59 2.27 6.12
N PHE A 11 -5.09 1.31 6.88
CA PHE A 11 -4.84 -0.10 6.67
C PHE A 11 -5.62 -0.62 5.46
N PHE A 12 -5.04 -1.57 4.75
CA PHE A 12 -5.64 -2.18 3.57
C PHE A 12 -5.41 -3.70 3.52
N THR A 13 -6.27 -4.39 2.78
CA THR A 13 -6.19 -5.83 2.50
C THR A 13 -5.24 -6.12 1.32
N GLU A 14 -4.95 -7.39 1.04
CA GLU A 14 -4.15 -7.79 -0.13
C GLU A 14 -4.74 -7.38 -1.48
N ASN A 15 -6.06 -7.15 -1.54
CA ASN A 15 -6.73 -6.62 -2.73
C ASN A 15 -6.70 -5.09 -2.79
N GLY A 16 -6.09 -4.43 -1.79
CA GLY A 16 -6.01 -2.97 -1.68
C GLY A 16 -7.26 -2.31 -1.11
N GLU A 17 -8.24 -3.08 -0.64
CA GLU A 17 -9.46 -2.54 -0.01
C GLU A 17 -9.15 -2.00 1.39
N LEU A 18 -9.77 -0.87 1.76
CA LEU A 18 -9.52 -0.25 3.07
C LEU A 18 -10.17 -1.03 4.21
N VAL A 19 -9.40 -1.22 5.28
CA VAL A 19 -9.87 -1.81 6.54
C VAL A 19 -10.23 -0.68 7.50
N SER A 20 -11.51 -0.57 7.85
CA SER A 20 -11.97 0.40 8.86
C SER A 20 -11.46 0.00 10.25
N THR A 21 -10.64 0.85 10.87
CA THR A 21 -10.06 0.61 12.20
C THR A 21 -10.45 1.66 13.24
N GLY A 22 -11.00 2.80 12.81
CA GLY A 22 -11.21 3.96 13.66
C GLY A 22 -9.94 4.77 13.97
N LEU A 23 -8.75 4.22 13.68
CA LEU A 23 -7.46 4.91 13.84
C LEU A 23 -7.32 6.05 12.84
N GLU A 24 -7.90 5.91 11.65
CA GLU A 24 -7.89 6.93 10.60
C GLU A 24 -8.57 8.25 11.03
N LYS A 25 -9.43 8.23 12.06
CA LYS A 25 -10.07 9.42 12.65
C LYS A 25 -9.21 10.13 13.69
N ARG A 26 -8.12 9.48 14.14
CA ARG A 26 -7.23 9.95 15.20
C ARG A 26 -5.85 10.37 14.67
N VAL A 27 -5.65 10.30 13.35
CA VAL A 27 -4.39 10.68 12.70
C VAL A 27 -4.55 11.99 11.94
N ILE A 28 -3.60 12.90 12.12
CA ILE A 28 -3.46 14.11 11.29
C ILE A 28 -2.44 13.77 10.20
N SER A 29 -2.91 13.54 8.99
CA SER A 29 -2.08 13.24 7.82
C SER A 29 -2.88 13.50 6.54
N MET A 30 -2.21 13.47 5.40
CA MET A 30 -2.85 13.52 4.08
C MET A 30 -3.94 12.44 3.97
N SER A 31 -5.08 12.78 3.36
CA SER A 31 -6.16 11.82 3.11
C SER A 31 -5.81 10.91 1.91
N LEU A 32 -6.43 9.74 1.83
CA LEU A 32 -6.24 8.86 0.67
C LEU A 32 -6.85 9.43 -0.62
N ASP A 33 -7.90 10.25 -0.52
CA ASP A 33 -8.45 11.01 -1.66
C ASP A 33 -7.46 12.08 -2.17
N GLN A 34 -6.70 12.69 -1.27
CA GLN A 34 -5.62 13.58 -1.69
C GLN A 34 -4.51 12.77 -2.35
N LEU A 35 -4.14 11.61 -1.78
CA LEU A 35 -3.06 10.77 -2.31
C LEU A 35 -3.38 10.25 -3.71
N SER A 36 -4.61 9.83 -3.98
CA SER A 36 -5.03 9.33 -5.29
C SER A 36 -4.97 10.38 -6.41
N LYS A 37 -4.96 11.67 -6.05
CA LYS A 37 -4.80 12.80 -7.00
C LYS A 37 -3.35 13.14 -7.30
N VAL A 38 -2.40 12.57 -6.56
CA VAL A 38 -0.97 12.80 -6.79
C VAL A 38 -0.56 12.08 -8.07
N SER A 39 -0.01 12.82 -9.03
CA SER A 39 0.44 12.26 -10.31
C SER A 39 1.52 11.20 -10.16
N ARG A 40 2.39 11.33 -9.14
CA ARG A 40 3.49 10.42 -8.84
C ARG A 40 3.50 10.06 -7.36
N ALA A 41 2.83 8.97 -7.02
CA ALA A 41 2.84 8.37 -5.69
C ALA A 41 3.88 7.22 -5.67
N VAL A 42 5.08 7.51 -5.17
CA VAL A 42 6.22 6.58 -5.17
C VAL A 42 6.27 5.79 -3.87
N GLY A 43 6.09 4.47 -3.94
CA GLY A 43 6.36 3.55 -2.85
C GLY A 43 7.80 3.04 -2.90
N VAL A 44 8.45 2.97 -1.74
CA VAL A 44 9.78 2.36 -1.58
C VAL A 44 9.67 1.24 -0.56
N ALA A 45 9.67 0.00 -1.03
CA ALA A 45 9.46 -1.16 -0.18
C ALA A 45 10.02 -2.42 -0.84
N GLY A 46 10.44 -3.38 -0.03
CA GLY A 46 11.01 -4.64 -0.49
C GLY A 46 11.11 -5.67 0.64
N GLY A 47 11.50 -6.88 0.27
CA GLY A 47 11.67 -8.03 1.13
C GLY A 47 10.41 -8.89 1.27
N GLU A 48 10.64 -10.20 1.44
CA GLU A 48 9.60 -11.24 1.50
C GLU A 48 8.48 -10.91 2.50
N ARG A 49 8.84 -10.44 3.70
CA ARG A 49 7.88 -10.07 4.75
C ARG A 49 6.86 -9.01 4.31
N LYS A 50 7.25 -8.10 3.42
CA LYS A 50 6.39 -6.99 2.96
C LYS A 50 5.58 -7.35 1.71
N PHE A 51 5.73 -8.55 1.15
CA PHE A 51 5.15 -8.89 -0.15
C PHE A 51 3.65 -8.60 -0.23
N SER A 52 2.83 -9.11 0.69
CA SER A 52 1.39 -8.90 0.68
C SER A 52 1.01 -7.42 0.86
N ALA A 53 1.78 -6.66 1.64
CA ALA A 53 1.58 -5.21 1.79
C ALA A 53 1.88 -4.45 0.49
N ILE A 54 2.96 -4.84 -0.21
CA ILE A 54 3.35 -4.21 -1.48
C ILE A 54 2.32 -4.54 -2.56
N LEU A 55 1.90 -5.80 -2.66
CA LEU A 55 0.85 -6.24 -3.58
C LEU A 55 -0.46 -5.48 -3.31
N GLY A 56 -0.91 -5.41 -2.05
CA GLY A 56 -2.13 -4.67 -1.69
C GLY A 56 -2.04 -3.17 -1.98
N ALA A 57 -0.88 -2.55 -1.78
CA ALA A 57 -0.66 -1.13 -2.10
C ALA A 57 -0.78 -0.86 -3.61
N LEU A 58 -0.27 -1.79 -4.44
CA LEU A 58 -0.35 -1.72 -5.90
C LEU A 58 -1.77 -2.01 -6.40
N SER A 59 -2.40 -3.09 -5.92
CA SER A 59 -3.77 -3.48 -6.28
C SER A 59 -4.78 -2.37 -5.96
N GLY A 60 -4.60 -1.71 -4.81
CA GLY A 60 -5.42 -0.58 -4.39
C GLY A 60 -5.08 0.75 -5.06
N HIS A 61 -4.07 0.78 -5.94
CA HIS A 61 -3.59 2.00 -6.62
C HIS A 61 -3.22 3.14 -5.64
N TRP A 62 -2.80 2.79 -4.41
CA TRP A 62 -2.39 3.76 -3.40
C TRP A 62 -1.00 4.34 -3.68
N ILE A 63 -0.21 3.59 -4.45
CA ILE A 63 1.02 4.03 -5.11
C ILE A 63 0.91 3.68 -6.59
N ASN A 64 1.59 4.46 -7.44
CA ASN A 64 1.62 4.23 -8.89
C ASN A 64 3.04 4.05 -9.44
N ILE A 65 4.06 4.21 -8.59
CA ILE A 65 5.46 3.92 -8.88
C ILE A 65 6.01 3.12 -7.71
N LEU A 66 6.72 2.03 -7.98
CA LEU A 66 7.37 1.21 -6.97
C LEU A 66 8.89 1.17 -7.20
N ILE A 67 9.66 1.41 -6.14
CA ILE A 67 11.07 1.09 -6.03
C ILE A 67 11.20 -0.09 -5.06
N THR A 68 11.75 -1.21 -5.55
CA THR A 68 11.84 -2.47 -4.78
C THR A 68 13.11 -3.26 -5.11
N ASP A 69 13.36 -4.36 -4.40
CA ASP A 69 14.44 -5.31 -4.70
C ASP A 69 14.03 -6.35 -5.74
N HIS A 70 15.02 -7.00 -6.35
CA HIS A 70 14.79 -7.94 -7.46
C HIS A 70 13.92 -9.14 -7.07
N PHE A 71 14.07 -9.71 -5.87
CA PHE A 71 13.26 -10.85 -5.44
C PHE A 71 11.78 -10.48 -5.31
N THR A 72 11.50 -9.30 -4.75
CA THR A 72 10.14 -8.78 -4.63
C THR A 72 9.56 -8.48 -6.00
N ALA A 73 10.33 -7.86 -6.90
CA ALA A 73 9.91 -7.57 -8.27
C ALA A 73 9.54 -8.85 -9.06
N GLU A 74 10.40 -9.87 -9.03
CA GLU A 74 10.15 -11.15 -9.71
C GLU A 74 8.85 -11.80 -9.22
N ARG A 75 8.64 -11.82 -7.90
CA ARG A 75 7.44 -12.40 -7.30
C ARG A 75 6.18 -11.60 -7.64
N LEU A 76 6.26 -10.28 -7.74
CA LEU A 76 5.12 -9.43 -8.11
C LEU A 76 4.67 -9.64 -9.56
N VAL A 77 5.60 -9.90 -10.49
CA VAL A 77 5.28 -10.16 -11.90
C VAL A 77 4.54 -11.49 -12.10
N GLN A 78 4.65 -12.41 -11.14
CA GLN A 78 4.00 -13.73 -11.17
C GLN A 78 2.65 -13.77 -10.43
N ALA A 79 2.33 -12.72 -9.68
CA ALA A 79 1.11 -12.62 -8.86
C ALA A 79 -0.06 -12.07 -9.69
#